data_AF-A0A1E4STM8-F1
#
_entry.id   AF-A0A1E4STM8-F1
#
_cell.length_a   1.000
_cell.length_b   1.000
_cell.length_c   1.000
_cell.angle_alpha   90.00
_cell.angle_beta   90.00
_cell.angle_gamma   90.00
#
_symmetry.space_group_name_H-M   'P 1'
#
loop_
_entity.id
_entity.type
_entity.pdbx_description
1 polymer ?
#
loop_
_entity_poly.entity_id
_entity_poly.type
_entity_poly.pdbx_seq_one_letter_code
_entity_poly.pdbx_strand_id
1 'polypeptide(L)'
;MKDDGGPIIHRIKCDIKDLNLLKSLELFNEKSQKLEFVGISKHLCGVATDLAIRSLLKMKCDENEKYKFNGFLVAMCCRHRCIYNWLLPESKEYLLENFNINSNNFKYLKKLVSWATNGLKINEFNEFDKTLHFTGMNFKQREIIGLKARRIIDESRKYALLKQNYNVKLIKYVSNDISLENDCLLV
;
A
#
# COMPACT_ATOMS: atom_id res chain seq x y z
N MET A 1 -0.78 42.17 -0.28
CA MET A 1 -0.60 41.10 0.72
C MET A 1 0.86 40.72 0.68
N LYS A 2 1.53 40.67 1.85
CA LYS A 2 2.94 40.29 1.93
C LYS A 2 3.07 38.81 1.55
N ASP A 3 4.16 38.48 0.90
CA ASP A 3 4.49 37.13 0.47
C ASP A 3 5.22 36.46 1.64
N ASP A 4 4.49 35.65 2.42
CA ASP A 4 4.90 35.24 3.77
C ASP A 4 5.98 34.13 3.78
N GLY A 5 6.60 33.82 2.63
CA GLY A 5 7.64 32.80 2.51
C GLY A 5 7.18 31.36 2.84
N GLY A 6 5.87 31.13 2.88
CA GLY A 6 5.27 29.82 3.16
C GLY A 6 5.42 28.82 2.01
N PRO A 7 5.09 27.54 2.23
CA PRO A 7 5.14 26.52 1.18
C PRO A 7 4.14 26.83 0.07
N ILE A 8 4.55 26.62 -1.19
CA ILE A 8 3.66 26.69 -2.35
C ILE A 8 2.83 25.40 -2.41
N ILE A 9 1.50 25.54 -2.42
CA ILE A 9 0.58 24.40 -2.37
C ILE A 9 -0.27 24.35 -3.64
N HIS A 10 -0.16 23.26 -4.39
CA HIS A 10 -1.06 22.94 -5.50
C HIS A 10 -1.93 21.73 -5.14
N ARG A 11 -3.26 21.92 -5.13
CA ARG A 11 -4.22 20.82 -4.92
C ARG A 11 -4.73 20.33 -6.28
N ILE A 12 -4.40 19.08 -6.61
CA ILE A 12 -4.96 18.38 -7.76
C ILE A 12 -6.14 17.51 -7.28
N LYS A 13 -7.29 17.65 -7.94
CA LYS A 13 -8.46 16.79 -7.71
C LYS A 13 -8.62 15.86 -8.91
N CYS A 14 -8.29 14.60 -8.74
CA CYS A 14 -8.50 13.56 -9.75
C CYS A 14 -8.74 12.21 -9.08
N ASP A 15 -9.23 11.24 -9.84
CA ASP A 15 -9.15 9.83 -9.45
C ASP A 15 -7.67 9.42 -9.47
N ILE A 16 -7.26 8.56 -8.52
CA ILE A 16 -5.87 8.10 -8.43
C ILE A 16 -5.46 7.30 -9.67
N LYS A 17 -6.40 6.64 -10.35
CA LYS A 17 -6.12 5.93 -11.61
C LYS A 17 -5.74 6.88 -12.75
N ASP A 18 -6.17 8.14 -12.67
CA ASP A 18 -5.98 9.19 -13.68
C ASP A 18 -4.82 10.14 -13.31
N LEU A 19 -4.18 9.93 -12.16
CA LEU A 19 -3.07 10.77 -11.70
C LEU A 19 -1.82 10.55 -12.58
N ASN A 20 -1.46 11.58 -13.33
CA ASN A 20 -0.18 11.67 -14.03
C ASN A 20 0.80 12.51 -13.21
N LEU A 21 1.81 11.86 -12.62
CA LEU A 21 2.79 12.51 -11.77
C LEU A 21 3.69 13.50 -12.54
N LEU A 22 4.12 13.21 -13.78
CA LEU A 22 4.96 14.13 -14.57
C LEU A 22 4.24 15.47 -14.77
N LYS A 23 3.01 15.40 -15.28
CA LYS A 23 2.17 16.59 -15.49
C LYS A 23 1.86 17.34 -14.20
N SER A 24 1.78 16.62 -13.08
CA SER A 24 1.56 17.23 -11.77
C SER A 24 2.80 17.98 -11.27
N LEU A 25 4.00 17.46 -11.54
CA LEU A 25 5.27 18.08 -11.16
C LEU A 25 5.62 19.29 -12.05
N GLU A 26 5.12 19.35 -13.28
CA GLU A 26 5.26 20.52 -14.16
C GLU A 26 4.69 21.80 -13.53
N LEU A 27 3.66 21.68 -12.70
CA LEU A 27 3.08 22.83 -11.97
C LEU A 27 4.08 23.51 -11.03
N PHE A 28 5.15 22.81 -10.64
CA PHE A 28 6.20 23.32 -9.77
C PHE A 28 7.49 23.68 -10.53
N ASN A 29 7.54 23.44 -11.85
CA ASN A 29 8.78 23.51 -12.63
C ASN A 29 8.76 24.61 -13.70
N GLU A 30 8.48 25.84 -13.27
CA GLU A 30 8.40 27.02 -14.15
C GLU A 30 9.73 27.38 -14.82
N LYS A 31 10.87 27.04 -14.19
CA LYS A 31 12.22 27.44 -14.65
C LYS A 31 13.00 26.32 -15.36
N SER A 32 12.35 25.20 -15.69
CA SER A 32 12.97 24.04 -16.34
C SER A 32 14.23 23.51 -15.62
N GLN A 33 14.22 23.55 -14.29
CA GLN A 33 15.31 23.03 -13.47
C GLN A 33 15.04 21.57 -13.07
N LYS A 34 16.09 20.84 -12.71
CA LYS A 34 15.95 19.50 -12.14
C LYS A 34 15.26 19.62 -10.78
N LEU A 35 14.13 18.94 -10.62
CA LEU A 35 13.39 18.93 -9.36
C LEU A 35 13.49 17.56 -8.71
N GLU A 36 13.83 17.56 -7.43
CA GLU A 36 13.79 16.36 -6.62
C GLU A 36 12.47 16.29 -5.86
N PHE A 37 11.90 15.09 -5.73
CA PHE A 37 10.64 14.93 -5.00
C PHE A 37 10.58 13.62 -4.23
N VAL A 38 9.78 13.63 -3.17
CA VAL A 38 9.36 12.46 -2.41
C VAL A 38 7.85 12.36 -2.41
N GLY A 39 7.34 11.14 -2.40
CA GLY A 39 5.92 10.88 -2.25
C GLY A 39 5.59 10.50 -0.82
N ILE A 40 4.51 11.05 -0.28
CA ILE A 40 3.96 10.63 1.02
C ILE A 40 2.48 10.40 0.81
N SER A 41 1.98 9.26 1.30
CA SER A 41 0.55 8.99 1.34
C SER A 41 0.10 8.58 2.72
N LYS A 42 -1.12 9.00 3.05
CA LYS A 42 -1.90 8.47 4.18
C LYS A 42 -2.36 7.04 3.88
N HIS A 43 -3.45 6.62 4.51
CA HIS A 43 -4.11 5.34 4.23
C HIS A 43 -4.55 5.21 2.76
N LEU A 44 -3.69 4.62 1.91
CA LEU A 44 -4.08 4.15 0.58
C LEU A 44 -4.71 2.76 0.71
N CYS A 45 -5.95 2.67 0.26
CA CYS A 45 -6.79 1.49 0.44
C CYS A 45 -6.75 0.58 -0.79
N GLY A 46 -6.42 -0.70 -0.58
CA GLY A 46 -6.55 -1.73 -1.60
C GLY A 46 -5.76 -1.42 -2.87
N VAL A 47 -6.49 -1.33 -3.98
CA VAL A 47 -5.95 -1.08 -5.33
C VAL A 47 -5.26 0.29 -5.45
N ALA A 48 -5.61 1.26 -4.62
CA ALA A 48 -5.03 2.60 -4.67
C ALA A 48 -3.50 2.58 -4.44
N THR A 49 -3.01 1.67 -3.58
CA THR A 49 -1.57 1.46 -3.38
C THR A 49 -0.89 0.97 -4.66
N ASP A 50 -1.50 0.01 -5.36
CA ASP A 50 -0.94 -0.57 -6.58
C ASP A 50 -0.95 0.44 -7.74
N LEU A 51 -2.00 1.27 -7.82
CA LEU A 51 -2.08 2.40 -8.76
C LEU A 51 -1.01 3.46 -8.48
N ALA A 52 -0.79 3.80 -7.20
CA ALA A 52 0.24 4.76 -6.81
C ALA A 52 1.65 4.26 -7.18
N ILE A 53 1.96 2.99 -6.87
CA ILE A 53 3.23 2.36 -7.25
C ILE A 53 3.40 2.38 -8.77
N ARG A 54 2.37 2.04 -9.54
CA ARG A 54 2.44 2.08 -11.02
C ARG A 54 2.67 3.49 -11.55
N SER A 55 2.00 4.49 -10.98
CA SER A 55 2.20 5.90 -11.37
C SER A 55 3.64 6.33 -11.07
N LEU A 56 4.19 5.92 -9.93
CA LEU A 56 5.58 6.16 -9.58
C LEU A 56 6.56 5.47 -10.55
N LEU A 57 6.32 4.21 -10.90
CA LEU A 57 7.21 3.47 -11.81
C LEU A 57 7.27 4.09 -13.22
N LYS A 58 6.21 4.78 -13.66
CA LYS A 58 6.21 5.54 -14.92
C LYS A 58 7.18 6.72 -14.91
N MET A 59 7.65 7.18 -13.75
CA MET A 59 8.68 8.24 -13.67
C MET A 59 10.01 7.82 -14.27
N LYS A 60 10.29 6.50 -14.36
CA LYS A 60 11.47 6.00 -15.08
C LYS A 60 11.45 6.36 -16.58
N CYS A 61 10.29 6.72 -17.12
CA CYS A 61 10.13 7.14 -18.51
C CYS A 61 10.26 8.66 -18.70
N ASP A 62 10.71 9.42 -17.69
CA ASP A 62 11.07 10.83 -17.87
C ASP A 62 12.35 10.94 -18.69
N GLU A 63 12.20 11.00 -20.01
CA GLU A 63 13.30 11.05 -21.00
C GLU A 63 14.27 12.21 -20.77
N ASN A 64 13.79 13.30 -20.14
CA ASN A 64 14.57 14.51 -19.92
C ASN A 64 15.27 14.54 -18.56
N GLU A 65 15.11 13.50 -17.72
CA GLU A 65 15.58 13.45 -16.32
C GLU A 65 15.26 14.71 -15.50
N LYS A 66 14.15 15.38 -15.83
CA LYS A 66 13.74 16.65 -15.25
C LYS A 66 13.32 16.47 -13.79
N TYR A 67 12.80 15.28 -13.46
CA TYR A 67 12.32 14.93 -12.13
C TYR A 67 13.09 13.75 -11.55
N LYS A 68 13.74 13.98 -10.42
CA LYS A 68 14.44 12.94 -9.67
C LYS A 68 13.60 12.49 -8.49
N PHE A 69 13.22 11.22 -8.52
CA PHE A 69 12.50 10.59 -7.43
C PHE A 69 13.46 10.14 -6.31
N ASN A 70 13.20 10.57 -5.08
CA ASN A 70 14.06 10.28 -3.93
C ASN A 70 13.46 9.31 -2.90
N GLY A 71 12.16 8.97 -3.00
CA GLY A 71 11.54 8.02 -2.07
C GLY A 71 10.03 8.15 -1.96
N PHE A 72 9.37 7.08 -1.51
CA PHE A 72 7.92 7.00 -1.40
C PHE A 72 7.49 6.27 -0.14
N LEU A 73 6.63 6.92 0.65
CA LEU A 73 6.05 6.36 1.85
C LEU A 73 4.54 6.10 1.66
N VAL A 74 4.12 4.87 1.90
CA VAL A 74 2.70 4.47 1.86
C VAL A 74 2.25 3.86 3.16
N ALA A 75 1.37 4.55 3.88
CA ALA A 75 0.58 3.91 4.94
C ALA A 75 -0.47 3.01 4.27
N MET A 76 -0.19 1.72 4.23
CA MET A 76 -1.05 0.76 3.55
C MET A 76 -2.22 0.39 4.47
N CYS A 77 -3.43 0.26 3.93
CA CYS A 77 -4.62 -0.03 4.75
C CYS A 77 -5.39 -1.29 4.27
N CYS A 78 -6.46 -1.11 3.51
CA CYS A 78 -7.42 -2.17 3.18
C CYS A 78 -6.94 -3.23 2.16
N ARG A 79 -6.08 -4.20 2.53
CA ARG A 79 -5.68 -5.29 1.59
C ARG A 79 -6.84 -6.14 1.09
N HIS A 80 -7.95 -6.19 1.83
CA HIS A 80 -9.18 -6.85 1.42
C HIS A 80 -9.83 -6.19 0.16
N ARG A 81 -9.46 -4.94 -0.15
CA ARG A 81 -9.87 -4.20 -1.36
C ARG A 81 -8.84 -4.28 -2.49
N CYS A 82 -7.75 -5.03 -2.34
CA CYS A 82 -6.83 -5.27 -3.45
C CYS A 82 -7.53 -5.98 -4.61
N ILE A 83 -7.07 -5.70 -5.83
CA ILE A 83 -7.57 -6.34 -7.04
C ILE A 83 -6.37 -7.00 -7.71
N TYR A 84 -6.43 -8.31 -7.89
CA TYR A 84 -5.32 -9.11 -8.40
C TYR A 84 -4.75 -8.55 -9.71
N ASN A 85 -5.61 -8.17 -10.65
CA ASN A 85 -5.18 -7.68 -11.97
C ASN A 85 -4.34 -6.40 -11.89
N TRP A 86 -4.55 -5.57 -10.87
CA TRP A 86 -3.81 -4.33 -10.66
C TRP A 86 -2.49 -4.51 -9.93
N LEU A 87 -2.23 -5.65 -9.30
CA LEU A 87 -0.91 -5.99 -8.78
C LEU A 87 0.14 -5.94 -9.90
N LEU A 88 1.38 -5.58 -9.57
CA LEU A 88 2.49 -5.64 -10.52
C LEU A 88 2.73 -7.08 -11.01
N PRO A 89 3.24 -7.28 -12.23
CA PRO A 89 3.58 -8.61 -12.74
C PRO A 89 4.43 -9.43 -11.76
N GLU A 90 5.46 -8.82 -11.20
CA GLU A 90 6.39 -9.45 -10.26
C GLU A 90 5.73 -9.74 -8.91
N SER A 91 4.74 -8.94 -8.49
CA SER A 91 3.93 -9.27 -7.31
C SER A 91 3.06 -10.51 -7.56
N LYS A 92 2.54 -10.68 -8.78
CA LYS A 92 1.74 -11.85 -9.16
C LYS A 92 2.63 -13.10 -9.23
N GLU A 93 3.83 -12.97 -9.80
CA GLU A 93 4.87 -14.01 -9.82
C GLU A 93 5.20 -14.47 -8.39
N TYR A 94 5.52 -13.54 -7.49
CA TYR A 94 5.81 -13.85 -6.09
C TYR A 94 4.68 -14.63 -5.41
N LEU A 95 3.43 -14.18 -5.59
CA LEU A 95 2.26 -14.82 -5.03
C LEU A 95 2.04 -16.23 -5.58
N LEU A 96 2.27 -16.42 -6.88
CA LEU A 96 2.12 -17.71 -7.54
C LEU A 96 3.21 -18.70 -7.08
N GLU A 97 4.47 -18.29 -7.11
CA GLU A 97 5.60 -19.19 -6.84
C GLU A 97 5.68 -19.60 -5.36
N ASN A 98 5.45 -18.67 -4.45
CA ASN A 98 5.65 -18.92 -3.01
C ASN A 98 4.40 -19.48 -2.33
N PHE A 99 3.20 -19.22 -2.87
CA PHE A 99 1.94 -19.53 -2.20
C PHE A 99 0.89 -20.17 -3.12
N ASN A 100 1.19 -20.40 -4.39
CA ASN A 100 0.25 -20.87 -5.40
C ASN A 100 -1.00 -19.97 -5.51
N ILE A 101 -0.82 -18.65 -5.34
CA ILE A 101 -1.91 -17.67 -5.37
C ILE A 101 -1.98 -17.02 -6.76
N ASN A 102 -3.13 -17.19 -7.43
CA ASN A 102 -3.44 -16.65 -8.74
C ASN A 102 -4.78 -15.88 -8.71
N SER A 103 -5.23 -15.39 -9.87
CA SER A 103 -6.48 -14.62 -10.00
C SER A 103 -7.72 -15.35 -9.45
N ASN A 104 -7.78 -16.68 -9.57
CA ASN A 104 -8.94 -17.49 -9.19
C ASN A 104 -9.07 -17.64 -7.67
N ASN A 105 -7.94 -17.72 -6.94
CA ASN A 105 -7.91 -17.98 -5.51
C ASN A 105 -7.53 -16.76 -4.65
N PHE A 106 -7.06 -15.65 -5.25
CA PHE A 106 -6.73 -14.41 -4.53
C PHE A 106 -7.91 -13.86 -3.71
N LYS A 107 -9.15 -14.09 -4.17
CA LYS A 107 -10.36 -13.72 -3.42
C LYS A 107 -10.44 -14.37 -2.04
N TYR A 108 -9.87 -15.56 -1.85
CA TYR A 108 -9.83 -16.25 -0.56
C TYR A 108 -8.78 -15.61 0.36
N LEU A 109 -7.59 -15.26 -0.16
CA LEU A 109 -6.58 -14.52 0.60
C LEU A 109 -7.16 -13.22 1.16
N LYS A 110 -7.93 -12.48 0.34
CA LYS A 110 -8.59 -11.24 0.79
C LYS A 110 -9.63 -11.43 1.90
N LYS A 111 -10.27 -12.61 1.97
CA LYS A 111 -11.18 -12.94 3.08
C LYS A 111 -10.41 -13.22 4.38
N LEU A 112 -9.22 -13.82 4.28
CA LEU A 112 -8.37 -14.06 5.45
C LEU A 112 -7.79 -12.76 6.00
N VAL A 113 -7.42 -11.82 5.12
CA VAL A 113 -6.90 -10.49 5.51
C VAL A 113 -7.77 -9.78 6.54
N SER A 114 -9.11 -9.85 6.42
CA SER A 114 -10.01 -9.14 7.34
C SER A 114 -10.02 -9.70 8.75
N TRP A 115 -9.49 -10.92 8.97
CA TRP A 115 -9.38 -11.48 10.33
C TRP A 115 -8.42 -10.69 11.21
N ALA A 116 -7.48 -9.93 10.63
CA ALA A 116 -6.55 -9.07 11.37
C ALA A 116 -7.16 -7.73 11.84
N THR A 117 -8.32 -7.35 11.32
CA THR A 117 -8.89 -5.99 11.51
C THR A 117 -10.28 -6.02 12.11
N ASN A 118 -10.69 -7.13 12.71
CA ASN A 118 -12.04 -7.29 13.26
C ASN A 118 -12.30 -6.46 14.53
N GLY A 119 -11.27 -5.85 15.15
CA GLY A 119 -11.44 -4.82 16.17
C GLY A 119 -12.15 -5.24 17.47
N LEU A 120 -12.25 -6.55 17.76
CA LEU A 120 -12.93 -7.02 18.97
C LEU A 120 -12.24 -6.51 20.23
N LYS A 121 -13.02 -5.98 21.17
CA LYS A 121 -12.53 -5.57 22.48
C LYS A 121 -12.40 -6.80 23.39
N ILE A 122 -11.42 -6.79 24.30
CA ILE A 122 -11.11 -7.90 25.24
C ILE A 122 -12.36 -8.48 25.93
N ASN A 123 -13.35 -7.65 26.26
CA ASN A 123 -14.59 -8.11 26.93
C ASN A 123 -15.53 -8.91 26.00
N GLU A 124 -15.48 -8.66 24.69
CA GLU A 124 -16.29 -9.37 23.68
C GLU A 124 -15.68 -10.73 23.29
N PHE A 125 -14.40 -10.96 23.60
CA PHE A 125 -13.74 -12.25 23.36
C PHE A 125 -14.44 -13.40 24.08
N ASN A 126 -14.85 -13.18 25.34
CA ASN A 126 -15.43 -14.23 26.17
C ASN A 126 -16.84 -14.66 25.72
N GLU A 127 -17.55 -13.82 24.97
CA GLU A 127 -18.85 -14.16 24.40
C GLU A 127 -18.73 -14.78 23.00
N PHE A 128 -17.84 -14.25 22.15
CA PHE A 128 -17.67 -14.75 20.78
C PHE A 128 -16.90 -16.08 20.69
N ASP A 129 -16.01 -16.40 21.63
CA ASP A 129 -15.36 -17.72 21.68
C ASP A 129 -16.34 -18.85 22.04
N LYS A 130 -17.54 -18.53 22.54
CA LYS A 130 -18.59 -19.54 22.81
C LYS A 130 -19.26 -20.02 21.52
N THR A 131 -19.26 -19.22 20.46
CA THR A 131 -19.72 -19.64 19.14
C THR A 131 -18.56 -20.16 18.31
N LEU A 132 -18.47 -21.47 18.14
CA LEU A 132 -17.42 -22.11 17.35
C LEU A 132 -17.47 -21.57 15.92
N HIS A 133 -16.43 -20.84 15.49
CA HIS A 133 -16.27 -20.50 14.08
C HIS A 133 -16.22 -21.81 13.27
N PHE A 134 -16.76 -21.84 12.06
CA PHE A 134 -16.84 -23.07 11.25
C PHE A 134 -15.48 -23.74 10.97
N THR A 135 -14.37 -23.01 11.16
CA THR A 135 -13.00 -23.54 11.04
C THR A 135 -12.49 -24.21 12.31
N GLY A 136 -13.25 -24.20 13.41
CA GLY A 136 -12.80 -24.62 14.73
C GLY A 136 -11.76 -23.70 15.38
N MET A 137 -11.47 -22.54 14.78
CA MET A 137 -10.44 -21.62 15.29
C MET A 137 -11.05 -20.51 16.15
N ASN A 138 -10.37 -20.20 17.25
CA ASN A 138 -10.70 -19.05 18.08
C ASN A 138 -10.31 -17.73 17.39
N PHE A 139 -10.67 -16.60 18.00
CA PHE A 139 -10.34 -15.29 17.43
C PHE A 139 -8.84 -15.07 17.26
N LYS A 140 -8.03 -15.36 18.28
CA LYS A 140 -6.58 -15.10 18.25
C LYS A 140 -5.87 -15.88 17.14
N GLN A 141 -6.28 -17.14 16.92
CA GLN A 141 -5.77 -17.97 15.82
C GLN A 141 -6.10 -17.35 14.45
N ARG A 142 -7.34 -16.89 14.27
CA ARG A 142 -7.77 -16.22 13.03
C ARG A 142 -7.05 -14.90 12.81
N GLU A 143 -6.86 -14.11 13.86
CA GLU A 143 -6.12 -12.85 13.81
C GLU A 143 -4.67 -13.06 13.33
N ILE A 144 -3.97 -14.06 13.88
CA ILE A 144 -2.62 -14.43 13.43
C ILE A 144 -2.60 -14.78 11.94
N ILE A 145 -3.59 -15.55 11.47
CA ILE A 145 -3.72 -15.90 10.04
C ILE A 145 -3.97 -14.64 9.19
N GLY A 146 -4.84 -13.73 9.66
CA GLY A 146 -5.11 -12.48 8.96
C GLY A 146 -3.87 -11.60 8.84
N LEU A 147 -3.05 -11.50 9.90
CA LEU A 147 -1.80 -10.74 9.89
C LEU A 147 -0.80 -11.33 8.90
N LYS A 148 -0.68 -12.66 8.85
CA LYS A 148 0.13 -13.36 7.85
C LYS A 148 -0.39 -13.09 6.43
N ALA A 149 -1.70 -13.18 6.21
CA ALA A 149 -2.32 -12.91 4.92
C ALA A 149 -2.07 -11.48 4.42
N ARG A 150 -2.10 -10.49 5.33
CA ARG A 150 -1.72 -9.10 5.04
C ARG A 150 -0.26 -9.01 4.63
N ARG A 151 0.63 -9.63 5.41
CA ARG A 151 2.07 -9.62 5.13
C ARG A 151 2.42 -10.25 3.79
N ILE A 152 1.72 -11.31 3.37
CA ILE A 152 1.91 -11.94 2.04
C ILE A 152 1.69 -10.93 0.90
N ILE A 153 0.64 -10.10 0.98
CA ILE A 153 0.35 -9.08 -0.03
C ILE A 153 1.41 -7.96 0.00
N ASP A 154 1.88 -7.60 1.19
CA ASP A 154 2.86 -6.53 1.33
C ASP A 154 4.25 -6.95 0.85
N GLU A 155 4.67 -8.18 1.17
CA GLU A 155 5.93 -8.75 0.66
C GLU A 155 5.89 -8.93 -0.86
N SER A 156 4.74 -9.24 -1.47
CA SER A 156 4.66 -9.31 -2.93
C SER A 156 4.86 -7.95 -3.60
N ARG A 157 4.38 -6.87 -3.00
CA ARG A 157 4.62 -5.48 -3.45
C ARG A 157 6.08 -5.09 -3.26
N LYS A 158 6.66 -5.43 -2.11
CA LYS A 158 8.08 -5.22 -1.83
C LYS A 158 8.95 -5.97 -2.83
N TYR A 159 8.67 -7.24 -3.09
CA TYR A 159 9.39 -8.06 -4.08
C TYR A 159 9.39 -7.40 -5.46
N ALA A 160 8.23 -6.93 -5.92
CA ALA A 160 8.13 -6.27 -7.21
C ALA A 160 8.97 -4.98 -7.29
N LEU A 161 8.97 -4.17 -6.25
CA LEU A 161 9.78 -2.95 -6.20
C LEU A 161 11.29 -3.24 -6.09
N LEU A 162 11.69 -4.29 -5.38
CA LEU A 162 13.07 -4.76 -5.34
C LEU A 162 13.55 -5.20 -6.75
N LYS A 163 12.71 -5.91 -7.52
CA LYS A 163 13.00 -6.26 -8.92
C LYS A 163 13.13 -5.05 -9.83
N GLN A 164 12.54 -3.93 -9.42
CA GLN A 164 12.66 -2.64 -10.09
C GLN A 164 13.86 -1.81 -9.60
N ASN A 165 14.79 -2.42 -8.85
CA ASN A 165 16.00 -1.81 -8.28
C ASN A 165 15.75 -0.69 -7.26
N TYR A 166 14.59 -0.69 -6.60
CA TYR A 166 14.37 0.17 -5.44
C TYR A 166 14.83 -0.49 -4.16
N ASN A 167 15.28 0.31 -3.19
CA ASN A 167 15.40 -0.14 -1.81
C ASN A 167 14.00 -0.12 -1.18
N VAL A 168 13.61 -1.16 -0.44
CA VAL A 168 12.25 -1.24 0.07
C VAL A 168 12.22 -1.86 1.46
N LYS A 169 11.54 -1.17 2.38
CA LYS A 169 11.31 -1.61 3.75
C LYS A 169 9.82 -1.65 4.05
N LEU A 170 9.42 -2.67 4.80
CA LEU A 170 8.08 -2.75 5.40
C LEU A 170 8.23 -2.49 6.89
N ILE A 171 7.66 -1.38 7.36
CA ILE A 171 7.84 -0.88 8.72
C ILE A 171 6.48 -0.72 9.41
N LYS A 172 6.47 -0.82 10.74
CA LYS A 172 5.32 -0.41 11.55
C LYS A 172 5.51 1.03 11.99
N TYR A 173 4.55 1.90 11.71
CA TYR A 173 4.66 3.33 12.01
C TYR A 173 3.98 3.73 13.33
N VAL A 174 3.06 2.91 13.84
CA VAL A 174 2.43 3.05 15.16
C VAL A 174 2.19 1.68 15.79
N SER A 175 1.94 1.65 17.09
CA SER A 175 1.57 0.43 17.80
C SER A 175 0.17 -0.04 17.45
N ASN A 176 -0.11 -1.34 17.68
CA ASN A 176 -1.40 -1.96 17.34
C ASN A 176 -2.57 -1.38 18.16
N ASP A 177 -2.32 -0.85 19.36
CA ASP A 177 -3.33 -0.20 20.21
C ASP A 177 -3.79 1.16 19.65
N ILE A 178 -2.96 1.81 18.83
CA ILE A 178 -3.34 3.03 18.11
C ILE A 178 -4.08 2.69 16.82
N SER A 179 -3.56 1.75 16.04
CA SER A 179 -4.15 1.35 14.76
C SER A 179 -3.81 -0.09 14.40
N LEU A 180 -4.83 -0.85 13.96
CA LEU A 180 -4.65 -2.17 13.34
C LEU A 180 -4.09 -2.08 11.91
N GLU A 181 -4.11 -0.88 11.32
CA GLU A 181 -3.64 -0.57 9.97
C GLU A 181 -2.32 0.21 10.04
N ASN A 182 -1.32 -0.39 10.72
CA ASN A 182 -0.08 0.25 11.12
C ASN A 182 1.15 -0.14 10.29
N ASP A 183 0.97 -0.85 9.18
CA ASP A 183 2.05 -1.23 8.27
C ASP A 183 2.25 -0.18 7.16
N CYS A 184 3.51 0.12 6.89
CA CYS A 184 3.93 1.09 5.90
C CYS A 184 4.97 0.49 4.94
N LEU A 185 4.83 0.82 3.65
CA LEU A 185 5.81 0.54 2.60
C LEU A 185 6.66 1.79 2.42
N LEU A 186 7.96 1.66 2.67
CA LEU A 186 8.96 2.70 2.46
C LEU A 186 9.86 2.28 1.30
N VAL A 187 9.88 3.10 0.25
CA VAL A 187 10.72 2.98 -0.94
C VAL A 187 11.79 4.06 -0.90
#